data_AF-A0A7L5ZAC5-F1
#
_entry.id   AF-A0A7L5ZAC5-F1
#
_cell.length_a   1.000
_cell.length_b   1.000
_cell.length_c   1.000
_cell.angle_alpha   90.00
_cell.angle_beta   90.00
_cell.angle_gamma   90.00
#
_symmetry.space_group_name_H-M   'P 1'
#
loop_
_entity.id
_entity.type
_entity.pdbx_description
1 polymer ?
#
loop_
_entity_poly.entity_id
_entity_poly.type
_entity_poly.pdbx_seq_one_letter_code
_entity_poly.pdbx_strand_id
1 'polypeptide(L)'
;MIELYSEIRAFHIAMISLSGLVMAVRGSSVLLGARWPQHIAVRILAWTVDATVLTTAIMLVTSLPRDVFANGWLWIKLVWVSLYFGAGYAGLSARRPRRMQALLLGVAAAAYVLAIGTARAHDPMGWLRLLGWG
;
A
#
# COMPACT_ATOMS: atom_id res chain seq x y z
N MET A 1 23.32 -10.32 5.09
CA MET A 1 22.03 -9.78 4.59
C MET A 1 21.97 -8.25 4.47
N ILE A 2 23.07 -7.51 4.70
CA ILE A 2 23.11 -6.05 4.44
C ILE A 2 23.45 -5.75 2.97
N GLU A 3 24.22 -6.64 2.33
CA GLU A 3 24.75 -6.48 0.96
C GLU A 3 23.68 -6.33 -0.12
N LEU A 4 22.47 -6.85 0.10
CA LEU A 4 21.32 -6.74 -0.82
C LEU A 4 20.23 -5.78 -0.30
N TYR A 5 20.43 -5.15 0.86
CA TYR A 5 19.39 -4.34 1.48
C TYR A 5 18.98 -3.17 0.57
N SER A 6 19.96 -2.53 -0.06
CA SER A 6 19.72 -1.35 -0.91
C SER A 6 18.94 -1.71 -2.18
N GLU A 7 19.22 -2.88 -2.74
CA GLU A 7 18.65 -3.47 -3.93
C GLU A 7 17.21 -3.91 -3.66
N ILE A 8 17.01 -4.66 -2.56
CA ILE A 8 15.68 -5.06 -2.11
C ILE A 8 14.84 -3.81 -1.80
N ARG A 9 15.42 -2.78 -1.19
CA ARG A 9 14.71 -1.52 -0.91
C ARG A 9 14.31 -0.78 -2.19
N ALA A 10 15.22 -0.63 -3.15
CA ALA A 10 14.93 0.01 -4.43
C ALA A 10 13.84 -0.76 -5.20
N PHE A 11 13.96 -2.09 -5.25
CA PHE A 11 12.98 -2.96 -5.88
C PHE A 11 11.62 -2.89 -5.17
N HIS A 12 11.59 -2.91 -3.83
CA HIS A 12 10.38 -2.73 -3.04
C HIS A 12 9.69 -1.40 -3.37
N ILE A 13 10.45 -0.30 -3.45
CA ILE A 13 9.93 1.03 -3.81
C ILE A 13 9.31 1.00 -5.22
N ALA A 14 9.97 0.39 -6.20
CA ALA A 14 9.42 0.25 -7.54
C ALA A 14 8.12 -0.56 -7.55
N MET A 15 8.08 -1.68 -6.82
CA MET A 15 6.90 -2.56 -6.76
C MET A 15 5.74 -1.93 -6.01
N ILE A 16 5.97 -1.21 -4.90
CA ILE A 16 4.89 -0.52 -4.17
C ILE A 16 4.36 0.69 -4.97
N SER A 17 5.20 1.34 -5.78
CA SER A 17 4.74 2.35 -6.74
C SER A 17 3.88 1.73 -7.84
N LEU A 18 4.29 0.59 -8.39
CA LEU A 18 3.51 -0.14 -9.38
C LEU A 18 2.17 -0.63 -8.80
N SER A 19 2.17 -1.20 -7.59
CA SER A 19 0.95 -1.62 -6.89
C SER A 19 -0.03 -0.46 -6.72
N GLY A 20 0.46 0.70 -6.25
CA GLY A 20 -0.36 1.90 -6.11
C GLY A 20 -0.99 2.35 -7.43
N LEU A 21 -0.22 2.33 -8.53
CA LEU A 21 -0.73 2.66 -9.86
C LEU A 21 -1.79 1.65 -10.33
N VAL A 22 -1.52 0.35 -10.20
CA VAL A 22 -2.46 -0.72 -10.57
C VAL A 22 -3.76 -0.59 -9.78
N MET A 23 -3.67 -0.33 -8.47
CA MET A 23 -4.83 -0.11 -7.61
C MET A 23 -5.61 1.14 -8.02
N ALA A 24 -4.94 2.25 -8.31
CA ALA A 24 -5.57 3.50 -8.74
C ALA A 24 -6.32 3.32 -10.08
N VAL A 25 -5.70 2.68 -11.07
CA VAL A 25 -6.31 2.41 -12.38
C VAL A 25 -7.50 1.46 -12.25
N ARG A 26 -7.36 0.38 -11.48
CA ARG A 26 -8.45 -0.59 -11.27
C ARG A 26 -9.59 0.04 -10.47
N GLY A 27 -9.28 0.79 -9.42
CA GLY A 27 -10.24 1.46 -8.56
C GLY A 27 -11.06 2.50 -9.32
N SER A 28 -10.39 3.40 -10.06
CA SER A 28 -11.08 4.40 -10.90
C SER A 28 -11.96 3.72 -11.95
N SER A 29 -11.46 2.66 -12.58
CA SER A 29 -12.22 1.89 -13.57
C SER A 29 -13.48 1.24 -12.98
N VAL A 30 -13.41 0.67 -11.77
CA VAL A 30 -14.59 0.13 -11.06
C VAL A 30 -15.62 1.23 -10.80
N LEU A 31 -15.18 2.42 -10.38
CA LEU A 31 -16.07 3.55 -10.13
C LEU A 31 -16.73 4.08 -11.41
N LEU A 32 -16.04 3.98 -12.54
CA LEU A 32 -16.58 4.28 -13.87
C LEU A 32 -17.47 3.15 -14.43
N GLY A 33 -17.67 2.06 -13.70
CA GLY A 33 -18.54 0.95 -14.09
C GLY A 33 -17.88 -0.08 -15.02
N ALA A 34 -16.55 -0.02 -15.18
CA ALA A 34 -15.82 -0.98 -16.00
C ALA A 34 -15.79 -2.38 -15.35
N ARG A 35 -15.88 -3.42 -16.20
CA ARG A 35 -15.87 -4.83 -15.75
C ARG A 35 -14.50 -5.50 -15.89
N TRP A 36 -13.62 -4.93 -16.71
CA TRP A 36 -12.26 -5.45 -16.94
C TRP A 36 -11.39 -5.58 -15.67
N PRO A 37 -11.52 -4.76 -14.60
CA PRO A 37 -10.71 -4.93 -13.39
C PRO A 37 -10.96 -6.25 -12.63
N GLN A 38 -12.07 -6.94 -12.96
CA GLN A 38 -12.44 -8.25 -12.43
C GLN A 38 -11.95 -9.41 -13.30
N HIS A 39 -11.43 -9.12 -14.49
CA HIS A 39 -10.90 -10.14 -15.40
C HIS A 39 -9.74 -10.89 -14.72
N ILE A 40 -9.70 -12.21 -14.90
CA ILE A 40 -8.76 -13.06 -14.18
C ILE A 40 -7.30 -12.70 -14.46
N ALA A 41 -6.96 -12.38 -15.71
CA ALA A 41 -5.60 -11.97 -16.07
C ALA A 41 -5.14 -10.71 -15.31
N VAL A 42 -6.04 -9.74 -15.15
CA VAL A 42 -5.77 -8.48 -14.43
C VAL A 42 -5.62 -8.73 -12.94
N ARG A 43 -6.44 -9.63 -12.40
CA ARG A 43 -6.37 -10.03 -10.99
C ARG A 43 -5.07 -10.76 -10.70
N ILE A 44 -4.67 -11.71 -11.55
CA ILE A 44 -3.39 -12.43 -11.40
C ILE A 44 -2.23 -11.45 -11.44
N LEU A 45 -2.19 -10.55 -12.44
CA LEU A 45 -1.14 -9.53 -12.52
C LEU A 45 -1.06 -8.69 -11.24
N ALA A 46 -2.20 -8.18 -10.77
CA ALA A 46 -2.26 -7.39 -9.54
C ALA A 46 -1.80 -8.20 -8.31
N TRP A 47 -2.26 -9.44 -8.18
CA TRP A 47 -1.86 -10.33 -7.08
C TRP A 47 -0.37 -10.65 -7.11
N THR A 48 0.22 -10.84 -8.29
CA THR A 48 1.66 -11.06 -8.41
C THR A 48 2.43 -9.85 -7.92
N VAL A 49 2.06 -8.65 -8.37
CA VAL A 49 2.68 -7.40 -7.91
C VAL A 49 2.53 -7.24 -6.40
N ASP A 50 1.32 -7.43 -5.88
CA ASP A 50 1.03 -7.26 -4.45
C ASP A 50 1.76 -8.29 -3.58
N ALA A 51 1.85 -9.55 -4.04
CA ALA A 51 2.64 -10.58 -3.38
C ALA A 51 4.13 -10.21 -3.36
N THR A 52 4.69 -9.72 -4.47
CA THR A 52 6.08 -9.24 -4.53
C THR A 52 6.31 -8.08 -3.57
N VAL A 53 5.38 -7.14 -3.45
CA VAL A 53 5.43 -6.04 -2.48
C VAL A 53 5.48 -6.56 -1.05
N LEU A 54 4.60 -7.50 -0.69
CA LEU A 54 4.54 -8.06 0.66
C LEU A 54 5.80 -8.88 0.99
N THR A 55 6.28 -9.70 0.05
CA THR A 55 7.52 -10.47 0.24
C THR A 55 8.72 -9.56 0.46
N THR A 56 8.89 -8.53 -0.38
CA THR A 56 10.00 -7.59 -0.25
C THR A 56 9.89 -6.74 1.01
N ALA A 57 8.67 -6.36 1.42
CA ALA A 57 8.43 -5.70 2.70
C ALA A 57 8.87 -6.57 3.89
N ILE A 58 8.51 -7.86 3.89
CA ILE A 58 8.90 -8.80 4.94
C ILE A 58 10.43 -8.94 4.99
N MET A 59 11.08 -9.12 3.84
CA MET A 59 12.55 -9.18 3.75
C MET A 59 13.24 -7.93 4.34
N LEU A 60 12.68 -6.73 4.08
CA LEU A 60 13.18 -5.48 4.65
C LEU A 60 12.93 -5.41 6.16
N VAL A 61 11.72 -5.75 6.62
CA VAL A 61 11.35 -5.69 8.04
C VAL A 61 12.20 -6.64 8.88
N THR A 62 12.47 -7.85 8.39
CA THR A 62 13.28 -8.84 9.13
C THR A 62 14.77 -8.56 9.09
N SER A 63 15.25 -7.71 8.19
CA SER A 63 16.66 -7.28 8.12
C SER A 63 16.96 -6.02 8.95
N LEU A 64 15.93 -5.35 9.50
CA LEU A 64 16.11 -4.16 10.33
C LEU A 64 16.54 -4.52 11.77
N PRO A 65 17.41 -3.70 12.40
CA PRO A 65 17.68 -3.80 13.84
C PRO A 65 16.41 -3.63 14.67
N ARG A 66 16.33 -4.32 15.82
CA ARG A 66 15.17 -4.24 16.73
C ARG A 66 14.88 -2.82 17.21
N ASP A 67 15.92 -1.99 17.35
CA ASP A 67 15.80 -0.61 17.83
C ASP A 67 14.95 0.28 16.90
N VAL A 68 14.86 -0.06 15.62
CA VAL A 68 14.03 0.65 14.63
C VAL A 68 12.53 0.52 14.91
N PHE A 69 12.13 -0.49 15.70
CA PHE A 69 10.74 -0.70 16.10
C PHE A 69 10.37 0.07 17.38
N ALA A 70 11.35 0.57 18.13
CA ALA A 70 11.14 1.13 19.47
C ALA A 70 10.32 2.44 19.48
N ASN A 71 10.50 3.28 18.46
CA ASN A 71 9.79 4.55 18.32
C ASN A 71 8.44 4.41 17.59
N GLY A 72 7.96 3.21 17.25
CA GLY A 72 6.57 2.97 16.84
C GLY A 72 6.18 3.34 15.40
N TRP A 73 6.96 4.14 14.66
CA TRP A 73 6.59 4.53 13.27
C TRP A 73 6.43 3.34 12.35
N LEU A 74 7.24 2.30 12.53
CA LEU A 74 7.19 1.11 11.70
C LEU A 74 5.89 0.32 11.93
N TRP A 75 5.40 0.27 13.18
CA TRP A 75 4.10 -0.31 13.49
C TRP A 75 2.96 0.45 12.82
N ILE A 76 2.98 1.78 12.87
CA ILE A 76 2.00 2.63 12.20
C ILE A 76 2.06 2.44 10.67
N LYS A 77 3.26 2.35 10.10
CA LYS A 77 3.44 2.04 8.67
C LYS A 77 2.79 0.70 8.32
N LEU A 78 2.93 -0.33 9.14
CA LEU A 78 2.29 -1.63 8.91
C LEU A 78 0.76 -1.53 8.97
N VAL A 79 0.21 -0.75 9.90
CA VAL A 79 -1.24 -0.48 9.96
C VAL A 79 -1.74 0.16 8.66
N TRP A 80 -1.04 1.19 8.15
CA TRP A 80 -1.40 1.82 6.88
C TRP A 80 -1.31 0.86 5.70
N VAL A 81 -0.29 0.00 5.66
CA VAL A 81 -0.16 -1.03 4.62
C VAL A 81 -1.32 -2.03 4.68
N SER A 82 -1.69 -2.51 5.87
CA SER A 82 -2.84 -3.40 6.05
C SER A 82 -4.14 -2.74 5.61
N LEU A 83 -4.34 -1.46 5.94
CA LEU A 83 -5.51 -0.70 5.53
C LEU A 83 -5.56 -0.49 4.01
N TYR A 84 -4.43 -0.18 3.39
CA TYR A 84 -4.29 -0.04 1.94
C TYR A 84 -4.76 -1.31 1.20
N PHE A 85 -4.19 -2.46 1.53
CA PHE A 85 -4.56 -3.72 0.86
C PHE A 85 -5.98 -4.14 1.21
N GLY A 86 -6.36 -4.14 2.49
CA GLY A 86 -7.68 -4.56 2.94
C GLY A 86 -8.81 -3.72 2.36
N ALA A 87 -8.70 -2.39 2.46
CA ALA A 87 -9.71 -1.48 1.90
C ALA A 87 -9.70 -1.51 0.37
N GLY A 88 -8.53 -1.56 -0.27
CA GLY A 88 -8.40 -1.62 -1.72
C GLY A 88 -9.10 -2.84 -2.31
N TYR A 89 -8.82 -4.04 -1.80
CA TYR A 89 -9.48 -5.26 -2.27
C TYR A 89 -10.99 -5.28 -1.96
N ALA A 90 -11.40 -4.76 -0.81
CA ALA A 90 -12.81 -4.65 -0.47
C ALA A 90 -13.55 -3.65 -1.39
N GLY A 91 -12.89 -2.53 -1.73
CA GLY A 91 -13.41 -1.49 -2.63
C GLY A 91 -13.51 -1.93 -4.09
N LEU A 92 -12.63 -2.85 -4.52
CA LEU A 92 -12.70 -3.47 -5.84
C LEU A 92 -13.80 -4.52 -5.95
N SER A 93 -14.46 -4.93 -4.86
CA SER A 93 -15.48 -5.97 -4.92
C SER A 93 -16.74 -5.50 -5.66
N ALA A 94 -17.11 -6.20 -6.74
CA ALA A 94 -18.33 -5.93 -7.51
C ALA A 94 -19.63 -6.17 -6.71
N ARG A 95 -19.55 -6.82 -5.53
CA ARG A 95 -20.70 -7.08 -4.66
C ARG A 95 -21.08 -5.88 -3.79
N ARG A 96 -20.24 -4.84 -3.74
CA ARG A 96 -20.44 -3.68 -2.87
C ARG A 96 -21.19 -2.57 -3.63
N PRO A 97 -22.04 -1.79 -2.95
CA PRO A 97 -22.67 -0.64 -3.56
C PRO A 97 -21.60 0.41 -3.93
N ARG A 98 -21.83 1.16 -5.02
CA ARG A 98 -20.86 2.15 -5.55
C ARG A 98 -20.35 3.14 -4.50
N ARG A 99 -21.22 3.60 -3.61
CA ARG A 99 -20.84 4.50 -2.50
C ARG A 99 -19.80 3.86 -1.57
N MET A 100 -19.99 2.60 -1.22
CA MET A 100 -19.06 1.86 -0.37
C MET A 100 -17.74 1.58 -1.10
N GLN A 101 -17.79 1.26 -2.40
CA GLN A 101 -16.57 1.11 -3.22
C GLN A 101 -15.76 2.42 -3.23
N ALA A 102 -16.41 3.56 -3.44
CA ALA A 102 -15.76 4.86 -3.44
C ALA A 102 -15.12 5.20 -2.09
N LEU A 103 -15.85 4.95 -0.98
CA LEU A 103 -15.31 5.14 0.37
C LEU A 103 -14.08 4.25 0.63
N LEU A 104 -14.17 2.95 0.32
CA LEU A 104 -13.07 2.01 0.54
C LEU A 104 -11.85 2.31 -0.33
N LEU A 105 -12.06 2.68 -1.59
CA LEU A 105 -10.98 3.10 -2.48
C LEU A 105 -10.36 4.43 -2.03
N GLY A 106 -11.16 5.35 -1.51
CA GLY A 106 -10.68 6.59 -0.89
C GLY A 106 -9.83 6.31 0.36
N VAL A 107 -10.29 5.41 1.23
CA VAL A 107 -9.53 4.94 2.40
C VAL A 107 -8.22 4.28 1.98
N ALA A 108 -8.24 3.43 0.95
CA ALA A 108 -7.03 2.80 0.43
C ALA A 108 -6.02 3.84 -0.10
N ALA A 109 -6.51 4.83 -0.87
CA ALA A 109 -5.67 5.91 -1.39
C ALA A 109 -5.08 6.76 -0.25
N ALA A 110 -5.87 7.11 0.75
CA ALA A 110 -5.38 7.83 1.94
C ALA A 110 -4.32 7.01 2.68
N ALA A 111 -4.59 5.73 2.96
CA ALA A 111 -3.64 4.84 3.64
C ALA A 111 -2.31 4.72 2.88
N TYR A 112 -2.35 4.65 1.54
CA TYR A 112 -1.15 4.65 0.69
C TYR A 112 -0.31 5.92 0.89
N VAL A 113 -0.95 7.10 0.86
CA VAL A 113 -0.25 8.40 1.07
C VAL A 113 0.29 8.52 2.49
N LEU A 114 -0.49 8.13 3.50
CA LEU A 114 -0.07 8.16 4.91
C LEU A 114 1.11 7.21 5.17
N ALA A 115 1.13 6.04 4.53
CA ALA A 115 2.26 5.11 4.58
C ALA A 115 3.55 5.74 4.01
N ILE A 116 3.45 6.50 2.90
CA ILE A 116 4.58 7.24 2.32
C ILE A 116 5.07 8.33 3.27
N GLY A 117 4.17 9.12 3.86
CA GLY A 117 4.55 10.17 4.81
C GLY A 117 5.26 9.64 6.05
N THR A 118 4.69 8.59 6.64
CA THR A 118 5.26 7.90 7.80
C THR A 118 6.65 7.33 7.45
N ALA A 119 6.82 6.79 6.25
CA ALA A 119 8.12 6.28 5.77
C ALA A 119 9.15 7.39 5.50
N ARG A 120 8.75 8.59 5.09
CA ARG A 120 9.70 9.70 4.85
C ARG A 120 10.11 10.41 6.14
N ALA A 121 9.18 10.54 7.09
CA ALA A 121 9.46 11.20 8.35
C ALA A 121 10.15 10.29 9.37
N HIS A 122 10.06 8.96 9.22
CA HIS A 122 10.49 7.97 10.22
C HIS A 122 9.98 8.30 11.64
N ASP A 123 8.77 8.86 11.69
CA ASP A 123 8.13 9.42 12.88
C ASP A 123 6.68 8.87 12.92
N PRO A 124 6.20 8.34 14.06
CA PRO A 124 4.80 7.95 14.26
C PRO A 124 3.78 8.97 13.76
N MET A 125 4.08 10.25 13.94
CA MET A 125 3.24 11.38 13.60
C MET A 125 3.59 11.98 12.23
N GLY A 126 4.49 11.34 11.46
CA GLY A 126 4.95 11.80 10.16
C GLY A 126 3.84 12.02 9.12
N TRP A 127 2.68 11.39 9.33
CA TRP A 127 1.49 11.59 8.52
C TRP A 127 0.79 12.93 8.79
N LEU A 128 0.91 13.51 9.99
CA LEU A 128 0.37 14.85 10.30
C LEU A 128 1.05 15.94 9.47
N ARG A 129 2.35 15.80 9.21
CA ARG A 129 3.11 16.70 8.34
C ARG A 129 2.59 16.70 6.91
N LEU A 130 2.05 15.57 6.42
CA LEU A 130 1.39 15.52 5.10
C LEU A 130 -0.01 16.12 5.11
N LEU A 131 -0.70 16.14 6.25
CA LEU A 131 -2.04 16.72 6.41
C LEU A 131 -2.01 18.23 6.71
N GLY A 132 -0.83 18.86 6.69
CA GLY A 132 -0.67 20.30 6.92
C GLY A 132 -0.71 20.71 8.40
N TRP A 133 -0.55 19.76 9.32
CA TRP A 133 -0.30 20.05 10.73
C TRP A 133 1.19 19.82 11.01
N GLY A 134 1.98 20.89 10.97
CA GLY A 134 3.42 20.89 11.19
C GLY A 134 4.02 22.28 11.09
#